data_AF-A0AB34FXD7-F1
#
_entry.id   AF-A0AB34FXD7-F1
#
_cell.length_a   1.000
_cell.length_b   1.000
_cell.length_c   1.000
_cell.angle_alpha   90.00
_cell.angle_beta   90.00
_cell.angle_gamma   90.00
#
_symmetry.space_group_name_H-M   'P 1'
#
loop_
_entity.id
_entity.type
_entity.pdbx_description
1 polymer ?
#
loop_
_entity_poly.entity_id
_entity_poly.type
_entity_poly.pdbx_seq_one_letter_code
_entity_poly.pdbx_strand_id
1 'polypeptide(L)'
;MDNTGPGLPDSMTYTEQNICDNTLDDAQLVTRCPLDNGRFTDASTRPRHPVGQLDRLPAELVIQVLLYNDLPSLTRFRRVNRRAMGLVDSVPQYAAIIKHCPDIIRAILSIQADAFDCHVLYTTLTTSRCSTCERFGDHLYLIDCRRVCYFCFTRRLEYFPLTIGRASSLFTRGRTQRQCAMTSRQRLRAANPPSVLSLPGRYCTGWTGEGGNLVRKRLRLFDRWAVVQDPERSGLPKVDKTTRESQRFMAIVTAPYLFDFGRQADWGYFCLGCKDEKEEATRHFRIKYTRKEVLEHIARYGPVTETPRIPGRFMHTSHV
;
A
#
# COMPACT_ATOMS: atom_id res chain seq x y z
N MET A 1 -29.87 9.30 -13.76
CA MET A 1 -30.34 8.03 -14.34
C MET A 1 -29.43 6.96 -13.77
N ASP A 2 -29.85 6.43 -12.63
CA ASP A 2 -29.12 5.45 -11.84
C ASP A 2 -29.15 4.11 -12.57
N ASN A 3 -27.98 3.70 -13.06
CA ASN A 3 -27.78 2.34 -13.54
C ASN A 3 -27.32 1.51 -12.34
N THR A 4 -28.27 1.19 -11.46
CA THR A 4 -28.11 0.22 -10.36
C THR A 4 -27.89 -1.15 -10.98
N GLY A 5 -26.62 -1.52 -11.18
CA GLY A 5 -26.23 -2.90 -11.41
C GLY A 5 -26.79 -3.82 -10.31
N PRO A 6 -26.95 -5.13 -10.57
CA PRO A 6 -27.62 -6.05 -9.66
C PRO A 6 -27.04 -5.90 -8.25
N GLY A 7 -27.93 -5.56 -7.30
CA GLY A 7 -27.58 -5.35 -5.90
C GLY A 7 -26.87 -6.60 -5.38
N LEU A 8 -25.69 -6.42 -4.78
CA LEU A 8 -25.18 -7.47 -3.93
C LEU A 8 -26.21 -7.70 -2.82
N PRO A 9 -26.51 -8.94 -2.44
CA PRO A 9 -27.11 -9.14 -1.14
C PRO A 9 -26.06 -8.73 -0.10
N ASP A 10 -26.19 -7.52 0.45
CA ASP A 10 -25.39 -7.00 1.57
C ASP A 10 -25.36 -7.99 2.77
N SER A 11 -26.25 -9.00 2.78
CA SER A 11 -26.30 -10.09 3.76
C SER A 11 -25.24 -11.18 3.60
N MET A 12 -24.48 -11.26 2.50
CA MET A 12 -23.56 -12.38 2.22
C MET A 12 -22.07 -12.00 2.18
N THR A 13 -21.75 -10.71 2.23
CA THR A 13 -20.37 -10.20 2.14
C THR A 13 -20.12 -9.10 3.16
N TYR A 14 -18.85 -8.76 3.38
CA TYR A 14 -18.46 -7.63 4.23
C TYR A 14 -17.12 -7.05 3.78
N THR A 15 -16.84 -5.78 4.07
CA THR A 15 -15.65 -5.07 3.54
C THR A 15 -14.49 -4.99 4.54
N GLU A 16 -14.78 -5.12 5.84
CA GLU A 16 -13.83 -4.94 6.94
C GLU A 16 -13.80 -6.15 7.89
N GLN A 17 -12.60 -6.62 8.22
CA GLN A 17 -12.42 -7.65 9.24
C GLN A 17 -12.25 -7.03 10.61
N ASN A 18 -12.79 -7.68 11.64
CA ASN A 18 -12.46 -7.37 13.02
C ASN A 18 -11.10 -7.99 13.40
N ILE A 19 -10.05 -7.68 12.64
CA ILE A 19 -8.69 -8.14 12.83
C ILE A 19 -7.75 -6.96 12.62
N CYS A 20 -6.96 -6.63 13.64
CA CYS A 20 -5.93 -5.61 13.57
C CYS A 20 -4.58 -6.25 13.21
N ASP A 21 -4.16 -6.10 11.96
CA ASP A 21 -2.87 -6.58 11.48
C ASP A 21 -1.68 -5.71 11.91
N ASN A 22 -1.94 -4.51 12.45
CA ASN A 22 -0.91 -3.56 12.85
C ASN A 22 -0.01 -3.22 11.65
N THR A 23 -0.63 -2.85 10.53
CA THR A 23 0.04 -2.26 9.34
C THR A 23 0.21 -0.74 9.55
N LEU A 24 0.57 0.01 8.51
CA LEU A 24 0.60 1.47 8.59
C LEU A 24 -0.79 2.09 8.80
N ASP A 25 -1.86 1.38 8.45
CA ASP A 25 -3.25 1.81 8.71
C ASP A 25 -3.48 2.10 10.21
N ASP A 26 -2.87 1.29 11.09
CA ASP A 26 -2.97 1.41 12.54
C ASP A 26 -1.96 2.42 13.15
N ALA A 27 -1.14 3.08 12.32
CA ALA A 27 -0.05 3.94 12.78
C ALA A 27 -0.48 5.36 13.16
N GLN A 28 -1.78 5.64 13.33
CA GLN A 28 -2.33 6.98 13.63
C GLN A 28 -1.91 8.03 12.60
N LEU A 29 -1.99 7.67 11.32
CA LEU A 29 -1.46 8.48 10.21
C LEU A 29 -2.08 9.88 10.14
N VAL A 30 -3.37 10.02 10.43
CA VAL A 30 -4.08 11.32 10.46
C VAL A 30 -3.42 12.31 11.43
N THR A 31 -3.06 11.83 12.63
CA THR A 31 -2.40 12.64 13.65
C THR A 31 -0.94 12.92 13.32
N ARG A 32 -0.23 11.94 12.76
CA ARG A 32 1.20 12.07 12.42
C ARG A 32 1.45 12.96 11.21
N CYS A 33 0.53 12.92 10.24
CA CYS A 33 0.65 13.64 8.98
C CYS A 33 -0.72 14.24 8.61
N PRO A 34 -1.11 15.36 9.24
CA PRO A 34 -2.33 16.05 8.89
C PRO A 34 -2.18 16.64 7.48
N LEU A 35 -3.05 16.23 6.57
CA LEU A 35 -3.14 16.79 5.22
C LEU A 35 -4.01 18.04 5.25
N ASP A 36 -3.60 19.05 4.51
CA ASP A 36 -4.29 20.33 4.35
C ASP A 36 -5.09 20.42 3.03
N ASN A 37 -5.12 19.35 2.23
CA ASN A 37 -5.94 19.24 1.04
C ASN A 37 -7.41 19.57 1.36
N GLY A 38 -8.03 20.44 0.56
CA GLY A 38 -9.40 20.90 0.75
C GLY A 38 -9.57 22.07 1.73
N ARG A 39 -8.61 22.35 2.62
CA ARG A 39 -8.74 23.39 3.67
C ARG A 39 -8.58 24.83 3.15
N PHE A 40 -7.90 25.02 2.02
CA PHE A 40 -7.61 26.33 1.44
C PHE A 40 -8.34 26.57 0.12
N THR A 41 -9.48 25.90 -0.08
CA THR A 41 -10.31 25.97 -1.30
C THR A 41 -11.16 27.23 -1.39
N ASP A 42 -10.95 28.22 -0.51
CA ASP A 42 -11.67 29.49 -0.60
C ASP A 42 -11.30 30.21 -1.90
N ALA A 43 -12.18 30.07 -2.88
CA ALA A 43 -12.09 30.64 -4.21
C ALA A 43 -12.04 32.18 -4.19
N SER A 44 -12.38 32.81 -3.06
CA SER A 44 -12.29 34.26 -2.87
C SER A 44 -10.85 34.76 -2.92
N THR A 45 -9.87 33.92 -2.54
CA THR A 45 -8.49 34.37 -2.39
C THR A 45 -7.63 33.91 -3.56
N ARG A 46 -7.57 34.75 -4.61
CA ARG A 46 -6.74 34.51 -5.79
C ARG A 46 -5.24 34.37 -5.44
N PRO A 47 -4.49 33.52 -6.16
CA PRO A 47 -3.04 33.44 -6.00
C PRO A 47 -2.39 34.80 -6.28
N ARG A 48 -1.65 35.33 -5.30
CA ARG A 48 -0.96 36.63 -5.42
C ARG A 48 0.39 36.55 -6.12
N HIS A 49 1.00 35.37 -6.14
CA HIS A 49 2.34 35.15 -6.68
C HIS A 49 2.33 33.98 -7.67
N PRO A 50 3.02 34.12 -8.83
CA PRO A 50 3.17 33.04 -9.80
C PRO A 50 4.13 31.96 -9.29
N VAL A 51 4.20 30.83 -10.00
CA VAL A 51 5.25 29.80 -9.82
C VAL A 51 6.47 30.05 -10.72
N GLY A 52 6.66 31.30 -11.14
CA GLY A 52 7.81 31.72 -11.95
C GLY A 52 7.74 31.18 -13.37
N GLN A 53 8.84 30.60 -13.85
CA GLN A 53 8.95 30.12 -15.24
C GLN A 53 8.03 28.92 -15.54
N LEU A 54 7.58 28.17 -14.52
CA LEU A 54 6.64 27.07 -14.69
C LEU A 54 5.29 27.55 -15.25
N ASP A 55 4.86 28.78 -14.95
CA ASP A 55 3.61 29.35 -15.49
C ASP A 55 3.69 29.65 -16.99
N ARG A 56 4.87 29.56 -17.61
CA ARG A 56 5.04 29.71 -19.07
C ARG A 56 4.74 28.43 -19.85
N LEU A 57 4.67 27.29 -19.15
CA LEU A 57 4.37 26.01 -19.78
C LEU A 57 2.85 25.88 -19.99
N PRO A 58 2.42 25.22 -21.07
CA PRO A 58 1.04 24.75 -21.21
C PRO A 58 0.61 23.91 -20.00
N ALA A 59 -0.67 23.98 -19.65
CA ALA A 59 -1.21 23.31 -18.46
C ALA A 59 -0.95 21.79 -18.49
N GLU A 60 -1.01 21.18 -19.67
CA GLU A 60 -0.77 19.77 -19.91
C GLU A 60 0.65 19.37 -19.53
N LEU A 61 1.65 20.19 -19.90
CA LEU A 61 3.05 19.94 -19.56
C LEU A 61 3.30 20.12 -18.06
N VAL A 62 2.65 21.11 -17.44
CA VAL A 62 2.73 21.28 -15.98
C VAL A 62 2.15 20.06 -15.27
N ILE A 63 0.97 19.58 -15.67
CA ILE A 63 0.35 18.38 -15.12
C ILE A 63 1.28 17.17 -15.28
N GLN A 64 1.86 16.98 -16.48
CA GLN A 64 2.77 15.88 -16.75
C GLN A 64 4.01 15.93 -15.86
N VAL A 65 4.66 17.10 -15.72
CA VAL A 65 5.80 17.30 -14.83
C VAL A 65 5.40 16.93 -13.40
N LEU A 66 4.29 17.46 -12.89
CA LEU A 66 3.83 17.19 -11.52
C LEU A 66 3.52 15.70 -11.30
N LEU A 67 2.99 15.01 -12.30
CA LEU A 67 2.65 13.60 -12.21
C LEU A 67 3.88 12.68 -12.11
N TYR A 68 5.00 13.07 -12.73
CA TYR A 68 6.28 12.35 -12.68
C TYR A 68 7.20 12.81 -11.53
N ASN A 69 6.65 13.45 -10.50
CA ASN A 69 7.36 13.72 -9.25
C ASN A 69 6.92 12.74 -8.15
N ASP A 70 7.85 12.44 -7.23
CA ASP A 70 7.52 11.71 -6.02
C ASP A 70 6.58 12.51 -5.11
N LEU A 71 5.75 11.80 -4.35
CA LEU A 71 4.71 12.42 -3.52
C LEU A 71 5.30 13.34 -2.42
N PRO A 72 6.42 13.00 -1.76
CA PRO A 72 7.10 13.95 -0.87
C PRO A 72 7.51 15.26 -1.56
N SER A 73 8.10 15.22 -2.74
CA SER A 73 8.49 16.42 -3.50
C SER A 73 7.26 17.20 -3.99
N LEU A 74 6.24 16.50 -4.47
CA LEU A 74 4.98 17.10 -4.93
C LEU A 74 4.27 17.87 -3.80
N THR A 75 4.22 17.31 -2.60
CA THR A 75 3.61 17.96 -1.43
C THR A 75 4.46 19.09 -0.86
N ARG A 76 5.79 19.03 -0.99
CA ARG A 76 6.66 20.19 -0.71
C ARG A 76 6.41 21.31 -1.72
N PHE A 77 6.31 21.01 -3.01
CA PHE A 77 5.99 21.98 -4.04
C PHE A 77 4.62 22.63 -3.82
N ARG A 78 3.61 21.82 -3.47
CA ARG A 78 2.26 22.29 -3.10
C ARG A 78 2.28 23.38 -2.01
N ARG A 79 3.28 23.38 -1.12
CA ARG A 79 3.43 24.34 -0.01
C ARG A 79 4.20 25.61 -0.37
N VAL A 80 4.74 25.74 -1.58
CA VAL A 80 5.55 26.90 -2.00
C VAL A 80 4.71 28.18 -2.00
N ASN A 81 3.54 28.16 -2.66
CA ASN A 81 2.58 29.25 -2.65
C ASN A 81 1.19 28.74 -3.09
N ARG A 82 0.17 29.62 -3.05
CA ARG A 82 -1.21 29.26 -3.46
C ARG A 82 -1.32 28.81 -4.92
N ARG A 83 -0.47 29.31 -5.82
CA ARG A 83 -0.48 28.90 -7.24
C ARG A 83 0.03 27.47 -7.39
N ALA A 84 1.14 27.12 -6.75
CA ALA A 84 1.67 25.76 -6.70
C ALA A 84 0.65 24.80 -6.06
N MET A 85 -0.02 25.24 -4.98
CA MET A 85 -1.09 24.48 -4.36
C MET A 85 -2.21 24.13 -5.34
N GLY A 86 -2.72 25.14 -6.05
CA GLY A 86 -3.78 24.95 -7.04
C GLY A 86 -3.35 24.06 -8.22
N LEU A 87 -2.10 24.17 -8.67
CA LEU A 87 -1.58 23.31 -9.74
C LEU A 87 -1.55 21.84 -9.32
N VAL A 88 -1.01 21.53 -8.15
CA VAL A 88 -0.97 20.15 -7.63
C VAL A 88 -2.37 19.61 -7.38
N ASP A 89 -3.25 20.39 -6.76
CA ASP A 89 -4.62 19.97 -6.47
C ASP A 89 -5.47 19.78 -7.74
N SER A 90 -5.09 20.42 -8.85
CA SER A 90 -5.75 20.26 -10.16
C SER A 90 -5.35 18.98 -10.91
N VAL A 91 -4.29 18.27 -10.48
CA VAL A 91 -3.86 17.02 -11.11
C VAL A 91 -4.91 15.94 -10.83
N PRO A 92 -5.63 15.40 -11.84
CA PRO A 92 -6.76 14.50 -11.63
C PRO A 92 -6.39 13.23 -10.84
N GLN A 93 -5.22 12.65 -11.13
CA GLN A 93 -4.72 11.45 -10.48
C GLN A 93 -4.45 11.68 -8.99
N TYR A 94 -3.78 12.79 -8.66
CA TYR A 94 -3.51 13.19 -7.28
C TYR A 94 -4.84 13.46 -6.53
N ALA A 95 -5.76 14.20 -7.15
CA ALA A 95 -7.07 14.49 -6.59
C ALA A 95 -7.89 13.22 -6.30
N ALA A 96 -7.86 12.23 -7.21
CA ALA A 96 -8.52 10.94 -7.01
C ALA A 96 -7.94 10.18 -5.81
N ILE A 97 -6.62 10.15 -5.65
CA ILE A 97 -5.95 9.49 -4.51
C ILE A 97 -6.31 10.18 -3.20
N ILE A 98 -6.27 11.52 -3.16
CA ILE A 98 -6.65 12.30 -1.97
C ILE A 98 -8.12 12.09 -1.61
N LYS A 99 -9.01 11.99 -2.60
CA LYS A 99 -10.44 11.76 -2.40
C LYS A 99 -10.73 10.38 -1.82
N HIS A 100 -10.11 9.34 -2.35
CA HIS A 100 -10.51 7.96 -2.06
C HIS A 100 -9.63 7.27 -1.01
N CYS A 101 -8.36 7.62 -0.90
CA CYS A 101 -7.42 6.95 -0.01
C CYS A 101 -6.30 7.90 0.49
N PRO A 102 -6.65 8.98 1.22
CA PRO A 102 -5.67 9.96 1.69
C PRO A 102 -4.64 9.36 2.67
N ASP A 103 -4.97 8.28 3.37
CA ASP A 103 -4.03 7.61 4.27
C ASP A 103 -2.83 6.98 3.56
N ILE A 104 -2.96 6.60 2.29
CA ILE A 104 -1.79 6.18 1.49
C ILE A 104 -0.81 7.34 1.35
N ILE A 105 -1.29 8.55 1.07
CA ILE A 105 -0.43 9.75 1.01
C ILE A 105 0.20 10.02 2.38
N ARG A 106 -0.59 9.96 3.45
CA ARG A 106 -0.06 10.13 4.82
C ARG A 106 1.04 9.12 5.14
N ALA A 107 0.83 7.85 4.78
CA ALA A 107 1.80 6.78 4.97
C ALA A 107 3.09 7.07 4.21
N ILE A 108 3.00 7.36 2.91
CA ILE A 108 4.12 7.70 2.03
C ILE A 108 4.95 8.86 2.60
N LEU A 109 4.32 9.97 2.97
CA LEU A 109 5.00 11.13 3.54
C LEU A 109 5.64 10.81 4.90
N SER A 110 4.93 10.06 5.74
CA SER A 110 5.40 9.70 7.09
C SER A 110 6.63 8.79 7.05
N ILE A 111 6.64 7.82 6.13
CA ILE A 111 7.78 6.90 5.94
C ILE A 111 8.83 7.40 4.96
N GLN A 112 8.62 8.57 4.33
CA GLN A 112 9.51 9.16 3.33
C GLN A 112 9.74 8.22 2.13
N ALA A 113 8.67 7.64 1.59
CA ALA A 113 8.77 6.84 0.36
C ALA A 113 8.86 7.77 -0.85
N ASP A 114 9.99 7.73 -1.55
CA ASP A 114 10.34 8.63 -2.66
C ASP A 114 10.85 7.88 -3.92
N ALA A 115 10.78 6.55 -3.92
CA ALA A 115 11.29 5.71 -5.01
C ALA A 115 10.35 5.62 -6.24
N PHE A 116 9.16 6.21 -6.17
CA PHE A 116 8.15 6.18 -7.22
C PHE A 116 7.39 7.49 -7.27
N ASP A 117 6.86 7.80 -8.45
CA ASP A 117 6.12 9.03 -8.72
C ASP A 117 4.59 8.87 -8.53
N CYS A 118 3.86 9.98 -8.65
CA CYS A 118 2.41 9.99 -8.55
C CYS A 118 1.74 9.17 -9.67
N HIS A 119 2.34 9.12 -10.87
CA HIS A 119 1.86 8.31 -11.98
C HIS A 119 1.86 6.81 -11.65
N VAL A 120 2.98 6.30 -11.13
CA VAL A 120 3.15 4.90 -10.74
C VAL A 120 2.16 4.56 -9.64
N LEU A 121 2.03 5.40 -8.61
CA LEU A 121 1.05 5.17 -7.54
C LEU A 121 -0.38 5.07 -8.07
N TYR A 122 -0.80 6.02 -8.90
CA TYR A 122 -2.14 6.02 -9.48
C TYR A 122 -2.37 4.78 -10.35
N THR A 123 -1.40 4.45 -11.22
CA THR A 123 -1.50 3.27 -12.11
C THR A 123 -1.61 1.99 -11.31
N THR A 124 -0.80 1.81 -10.26
CA THR A 124 -0.90 0.67 -9.34
C THR A 124 -2.27 0.63 -8.66
N LEU A 125 -2.82 1.78 -8.26
CA LEU A 125 -4.15 1.88 -7.68
C LEU A 125 -5.27 1.54 -8.67
N THR A 126 -5.05 1.73 -9.98
CA THR A 126 -5.98 1.30 -11.05
C THR A 126 -5.87 -0.17 -11.45
N THR A 127 -5.10 -0.97 -10.71
CA THR A 127 -5.13 -2.43 -10.82
C THR A 127 -5.81 -3.02 -9.60
N SER A 128 -6.45 -4.19 -9.72
CA SER A 128 -7.06 -4.91 -8.59
C SER A 128 -6.23 -6.12 -8.15
N ARG A 129 -5.35 -6.63 -9.01
CA ARG A 129 -4.60 -7.87 -8.80
C ARG A 129 -3.31 -7.64 -8.02
N CYS A 130 -2.92 -8.63 -7.23
CA CYS A 130 -1.59 -8.69 -6.66
C CYS A 130 -0.55 -8.79 -7.78
N SER A 131 0.58 -8.10 -7.62
CA SER A 131 1.69 -8.09 -8.59
C SER A 131 2.36 -9.45 -8.77
N THR A 132 2.10 -10.37 -7.83
CA THR A 132 2.90 -11.59 -7.66
C THR A 132 2.05 -12.87 -7.63
N CYS A 133 0.73 -12.74 -7.46
CA CYS A 133 -0.23 -13.83 -7.66
C CYS A 133 -1.56 -13.25 -8.19
N GLU A 134 -2.50 -14.09 -8.57
CA GLU A 134 -3.74 -13.62 -9.23
C GLU A 134 -4.86 -13.20 -8.25
N ARG A 135 -4.60 -13.24 -6.93
CA ARG A 135 -5.58 -12.79 -5.92
C ARG A 135 -5.75 -11.27 -5.96
N PHE A 136 -6.87 -10.78 -5.42
CA PHE A 136 -7.04 -9.35 -5.15
C PHE A 136 -5.91 -8.86 -4.24
N GLY A 137 -5.24 -7.78 -4.66
CA GLY A 137 -4.16 -7.18 -3.90
C GLY A 137 -4.68 -6.03 -3.07
N ASP A 138 -5.14 -6.30 -1.86
CA ASP A 138 -5.76 -5.34 -0.94
C ASP A 138 -4.76 -4.41 -0.22
N HIS A 139 -3.47 -4.52 -0.51
CA HIS A 139 -2.41 -3.73 0.13
C HIS A 139 -1.42 -3.15 -0.89
N LEU A 140 -0.70 -2.11 -0.48
CA LEU A 140 0.48 -1.61 -1.17
C LEU A 140 1.73 -1.83 -0.34
N TYR A 141 2.78 -2.32 -1.00
CA TYR A 141 4.15 -2.30 -0.50
C TYR A 141 4.81 -0.98 -0.93
N LEU A 142 4.97 -0.07 0.02
CA LEU A 142 5.34 1.32 -0.23
C LEU A 142 6.85 1.56 -0.44
N ILE A 143 7.69 0.53 -0.45
CA ILE A 143 9.12 0.75 -0.76
C ILE A 143 9.32 0.93 -2.28
N ASP A 144 8.60 0.16 -3.09
CA ASP A 144 8.68 0.19 -4.57
C ASP A 144 7.30 0.34 -5.26
N CYS A 145 6.24 0.60 -4.50
CA CYS A 145 4.86 0.79 -4.97
C CYS A 145 4.23 -0.43 -5.68
N ARG A 146 4.42 -1.63 -5.13
CA ARG A 146 3.73 -2.82 -5.64
C ARG A 146 2.41 -3.10 -4.92
N ARG A 147 1.36 -3.42 -5.69
CA ARG A 147 0.11 -3.97 -5.15
C ARG A 147 0.31 -5.43 -4.75
N VAL A 148 -0.13 -5.78 -3.54
CA VAL A 148 0.11 -7.09 -2.93
C VAL A 148 -1.10 -7.57 -2.14
N CYS A 149 -1.33 -8.88 -2.12
CA CYS A 149 -2.32 -9.48 -1.22
C CYS A 149 -1.68 -9.82 0.13
N TYR A 150 -2.51 -9.99 1.17
CA TYR A 150 -2.06 -10.37 2.52
C TYR A 150 -1.04 -11.52 2.54
N PHE A 151 -1.36 -12.57 1.80
CA PHE A 151 -0.59 -13.79 1.69
C PHE A 151 0.81 -13.60 1.10
N CYS A 152 0.94 -12.69 0.13
CA CYS A 152 2.22 -12.44 -0.54
C CYS A 152 3.14 -11.64 0.37
N PHE A 153 2.66 -10.51 0.91
CA PHE A 153 3.55 -9.65 1.70
C PHE A 153 4.02 -10.30 3.00
N THR A 154 3.20 -11.19 3.58
CA THR A 154 3.55 -11.90 4.82
C THR A 154 4.52 -13.06 4.61
N ARG A 155 4.64 -13.63 3.40
CA ARG A 155 5.39 -14.89 3.19
C ARG A 155 6.48 -14.83 2.15
N ARG A 156 6.31 -14.06 1.08
CA ARG A 156 7.33 -13.96 0.02
C ARG A 156 8.48 -13.09 0.48
N LEU A 157 9.71 -13.54 0.21
CA LEU A 157 10.92 -12.84 0.64
C LEU A 157 11.04 -11.44 0.04
N GLU A 158 10.53 -11.25 -1.17
CA GLU A 158 10.47 -9.98 -1.90
C GLU A 158 9.86 -8.83 -1.09
N TYR A 159 8.92 -9.13 -0.20
CA TYR A 159 8.22 -8.17 0.66
C TYR A 159 8.68 -8.24 2.10
N PHE A 160 9.83 -8.86 2.34
CA PHE A 160 10.58 -8.68 3.56
C PHE A 160 11.58 -7.57 3.28
N PRO A 161 11.49 -6.38 3.90
CA PRO A 161 12.52 -5.36 3.74
C PRO A 161 13.82 -5.76 4.44
N LEU A 162 14.92 -5.08 4.09
CA LEU A 162 16.21 -5.26 4.74
C LEU A 162 16.52 -4.05 5.64
N THR A 163 16.94 -4.30 6.88
CA THR A 163 17.56 -3.22 7.69
C THR A 163 18.89 -2.79 7.09
N ILE A 164 19.33 -1.56 7.38
CA ILE A 164 20.62 -1.03 6.92
C ILE A 164 21.81 -1.98 7.17
N GLY A 165 21.84 -2.69 8.30
CA GLY A 165 22.90 -3.64 8.63
C GLY A 165 22.93 -4.83 7.68
N ARG A 166 21.75 -5.41 7.38
CA ARG A 166 21.60 -6.53 6.43
C ARG A 166 21.79 -6.09 4.99
N ALA A 167 21.26 -4.93 4.61
CA ALA A 167 21.43 -4.39 3.27
C ALA A 167 22.92 -4.13 2.98
N SER A 168 23.63 -3.50 3.92
CA SER A 168 25.07 -3.23 3.76
C SER A 168 25.89 -4.52 3.63
N SER A 169 25.57 -5.58 4.38
CA SER A 169 26.33 -6.83 4.29
C SER A 169 26.10 -7.55 2.96
N LEU A 170 24.86 -7.55 2.45
CA LEU A 170 24.51 -8.20 1.19
C LEU A 170 25.05 -7.46 -0.05
N PHE A 171 25.14 -6.14 0.00
CA PHE A 171 25.64 -5.30 -1.11
C PHE A 171 27.16 -5.47 -1.40
N THR A 172 27.85 -6.37 -0.70
CA THR A 172 29.32 -6.52 -0.76
C THR A 172 29.80 -7.55 -1.80
N ARG A 173 28.92 -8.36 -2.40
CA ARG A 173 29.31 -9.61 -3.10
C ARG A 173 29.39 -9.56 -4.65
N GLY A 174 29.55 -8.38 -5.26
CA GLY A 174 29.93 -8.26 -6.67
C GLY A 174 31.39 -8.69 -6.89
N ARG A 175 31.64 -9.69 -7.75
CA ARG A 175 32.94 -10.38 -7.91
C ARG A 175 34.01 -9.59 -8.70
N THR A 176 33.74 -8.36 -9.11
CA THR A 176 34.50 -7.69 -10.18
C THR A 176 34.81 -6.23 -9.90
N GLN A 177 35.35 -5.90 -8.72
CA GLN A 177 36.10 -4.65 -8.59
C GLN A 177 37.17 -4.72 -7.50
N ARG A 178 38.40 -4.97 -7.95
CA ARG A 178 39.62 -4.60 -7.24
C ARG A 178 39.67 -3.06 -7.10
N GLN A 179 40.21 -2.63 -5.96
CA GLN A 179 40.75 -1.28 -5.69
C GLN A 179 39.74 -0.12 -5.59
N CYS A 180 38.98 -0.06 -4.48
CA CYS A 180 38.71 1.22 -3.81
C CYS A 180 38.31 0.99 -2.34
N ALA A 181 38.84 1.82 -1.43
CA ALA A 181 38.67 1.78 0.03
C ALA A 181 37.25 2.15 0.53
N MET A 182 36.20 1.87 -0.25
CA MET A 182 34.82 2.15 0.17
C MET A 182 34.25 1.00 0.99
N THR A 183 33.75 1.34 2.18
CA THR A 183 32.96 0.46 3.03
C THR A 183 31.66 0.04 2.33
N SER A 184 31.09 -1.11 2.69
CA SER A 184 29.83 -1.56 2.10
C SER A 184 28.67 -0.57 2.32
N ARG A 185 28.70 0.18 3.42
CA ARG A 185 27.74 1.27 3.68
C ARG A 185 27.87 2.42 2.69
N GLN A 186 29.10 2.79 2.31
CA GLN A 186 29.31 3.83 1.29
C GLN A 186 28.81 3.37 -0.07
N ARG A 187 29.03 2.09 -0.43
CA ARG A 187 28.49 1.52 -1.68
C ARG A 187 26.97 1.51 -1.71
N LEU A 188 26.32 1.07 -0.63
CA LEU A 188 24.86 1.07 -0.52
C LEU A 188 24.29 2.49 -0.64
N ARG A 189 24.94 3.48 0.00
CA ARG A 189 24.54 4.89 -0.12
C ARG A 189 24.70 5.43 -1.54
N ALA A 190 25.82 5.11 -2.20
CA ALA A 190 26.08 5.56 -3.57
C ALA A 190 25.09 4.93 -4.57
N ALA A 191 24.70 3.67 -4.37
CA ALA A 191 23.70 3.01 -5.21
C ALA A 191 22.27 3.51 -4.97
N ASN A 192 22.02 4.12 -3.81
CA ASN A 192 20.73 4.68 -3.40
C ASN A 192 19.51 3.79 -3.75
N PRO A 193 19.50 2.51 -3.34
CA PRO A 193 18.36 1.65 -3.63
C PRO A 193 17.10 2.14 -2.91
N PRO A 194 15.89 1.84 -3.44
CA PRO A 194 14.63 2.18 -2.82
C PRO A 194 14.60 1.85 -1.32
N SER A 195 14.25 2.84 -0.51
CA SER A 195 14.25 2.70 0.93
C SER A 195 13.23 3.62 1.58
N VAL A 196 12.75 3.22 2.76
CA VAL A 196 11.83 4.01 3.58
C VAL A 196 12.36 4.10 5.01
N LEU A 197 11.90 5.11 5.73
CA LEU A 197 12.15 5.29 7.15
C LEU A 197 10.88 4.95 7.94
N SER A 198 10.83 3.77 8.53
CA SER A 198 9.64 3.27 9.23
C SER A 198 9.13 4.20 10.34
N LEU A 199 7.89 4.02 10.77
CA LEU A 199 7.35 4.67 11.97
C LEU A 199 7.58 3.82 13.23
N PRO A 200 7.68 4.44 14.42
CA PRO A 200 7.54 3.70 15.66
C PRO A 200 6.07 3.28 15.87
N GLY A 201 5.84 2.08 16.38
CA GLY A 201 4.49 1.54 16.53
C GLY A 201 4.47 0.06 16.88
N ARG A 202 3.28 -0.48 17.08
CA ARG A 202 3.06 -1.92 17.09
C ARG A 202 2.90 -2.39 15.66
N TYR A 203 3.48 -3.54 15.35
CA TYR A 203 3.41 -4.13 14.01
C TYR A 203 3.14 -5.62 14.12
N CYS A 204 2.49 -6.16 13.09
CA CYS A 204 2.05 -7.55 12.96
C CYS A 204 1.10 -8.02 14.07
N THR A 205 0.51 -9.20 13.94
CA THR A 205 -0.34 -9.75 15.01
C THR A 205 0.50 -10.14 16.23
N GLY A 206 0.06 -9.75 17.43
CA GLY A 206 0.75 -10.02 18.70
C GLY A 206 0.61 -11.46 19.21
N TRP A 207 1.46 -11.83 20.17
CA TRP A 207 1.38 -13.11 20.89
C TRP A 207 0.37 -13.11 22.04
N THR A 208 0.01 -11.91 22.52
CA THR A 208 -0.82 -11.66 23.70
C THR A 208 -1.93 -10.66 23.36
N GLY A 209 -2.95 -10.56 24.21
CA GLY A 209 -4.07 -9.63 24.03
C GLY A 209 -3.70 -8.13 23.97
N GLU A 210 -2.43 -7.77 24.12
CA GLU A 210 -1.92 -6.38 24.11
C GLU A 210 -1.49 -5.87 22.72
N GLY A 211 -1.82 -6.59 21.63
CA GLY A 211 -1.53 -6.16 20.27
C GLY A 211 -0.10 -6.43 19.80
N GLY A 212 0.20 -6.02 18.56
CA GLY A 212 1.43 -6.36 17.82
C GLY A 212 2.77 -6.08 18.51
N ASN A 213 3.85 -6.58 17.90
CA ASN A 213 5.22 -6.40 18.38
C ASN A 213 5.60 -4.90 18.38
N LEU A 214 6.00 -4.37 19.54
CA LEU A 214 6.34 -2.95 19.69
C LEU A 214 7.73 -2.65 19.13
N VAL A 215 7.79 -1.79 18.13
CA VAL A 215 9.03 -1.22 17.58
C VAL A 215 9.14 0.25 17.96
N ARG A 216 10.05 0.57 18.88
CA ARG A 216 10.19 1.93 19.45
C ARG A 216 10.99 2.89 18.57
N LYS A 217 11.90 2.37 17.73
CA LYS A 217 12.83 3.18 16.92
C LYS A 217 12.42 3.13 15.46
N ARG A 218 12.62 4.24 14.76
CA ARG A 218 12.51 4.26 13.29
C ARG A 218 13.66 3.43 12.69
N LEU A 219 13.32 2.59 11.72
CA LEU A 219 14.26 1.73 11.02
C LEU A 219 14.35 2.18 9.56
N ARG A 220 15.58 2.28 9.04
CA ARG A 220 15.79 2.40 7.59
C ARG A 220 15.62 1.02 6.98
N LEU A 221 14.60 0.86 6.15
CA LEU A 221 14.23 -0.38 5.48
C LEU A 221 14.48 -0.20 3.99
N PHE A 222 15.23 -1.13 3.40
CA PHE A 222 15.56 -1.16 1.99
C PHE A 222 14.76 -2.24 1.29
N ASP A 223 14.41 -1.99 0.03
CA ASP A 223 13.86 -3.04 -0.81
C ASP A 223 14.87 -4.19 -0.96
N ARG A 224 14.37 -5.42 -0.84
CA ARG A 224 15.26 -6.59 -0.86
C ARG A 224 15.80 -6.86 -2.24
N TRP A 225 14.98 -6.79 -3.27
CA TRP A 225 15.38 -7.13 -4.62
C TRP A 225 16.26 -6.06 -5.26
N ALA A 226 16.05 -4.79 -4.90
CA ALA A 226 16.98 -3.73 -5.28
C ALA A 226 18.38 -3.89 -4.67
N VAL A 227 18.50 -4.57 -3.52
CA VAL A 227 19.78 -4.79 -2.82
C VAL A 227 20.42 -6.13 -3.17
N VAL A 228 19.61 -7.19 -3.33
CA VAL A 228 20.05 -8.56 -3.60
C VAL A 228 20.16 -8.73 -5.11
N GLN A 229 21.34 -8.45 -5.66
CA GLN A 229 21.64 -8.60 -7.09
C GLN A 229 21.70 -10.08 -7.56
N ASP A 230 21.73 -11.03 -6.63
CA ASP A 230 21.74 -12.48 -6.89
C ASP A 230 20.93 -13.22 -5.80
N PRO A 231 19.74 -13.77 -6.13
CA PRO A 231 18.87 -14.47 -5.19
C PRO A 231 19.51 -15.71 -4.55
N GLU A 232 20.38 -16.42 -5.26
CA GLU A 232 21.00 -17.65 -4.76
C GLU A 232 22.06 -17.38 -3.69
N ARG A 233 22.66 -16.18 -3.71
CA ARG A 233 23.74 -15.77 -2.80
C ARG A 233 23.29 -15.12 -1.50
N SER A 234 22.01 -14.72 -1.38
CA SER A 234 21.56 -13.96 -0.21
C SER A 234 21.50 -14.80 1.07
N GLY A 235 21.41 -16.13 0.92
CA GLY A 235 20.99 -17.02 1.99
C GLY A 235 19.55 -16.72 2.43
N LEU A 236 18.83 -17.75 2.87
CA LEU A 236 17.54 -17.52 3.51
C LEU A 236 17.74 -16.70 4.80
N PRO A 237 16.79 -15.81 5.17
CA PRO A 237 16.85 -15.14 6.47
C PRO A 237 17.00 -16.19 7.58
N LYS A 238 17.94 -15.97 8.51
CA LYS A 238 18.16 -16.91 9.63
C LYS A 238 16.89 -17.14 10.46
N VAL A 239 15.98 -16.16 10.50
CA VAL A 239 14.65 -16.24 11.12
C VAL A 239 13.73 -15.31 10.32
N ASP A 240 12.67 -15.86 9.71
CA ASP A 240 11.54 -15.12 9.15
C ASP A 240 10.27 -15.74 9.71
N LYS A 241 9.58 -15.01 10.59
CA LYS A 241 8.37 -15.50 11.25
C LYS A 241 7.10 -15.17 10.46
N THR A 242 7.23 -14.77 9.20
CA THR A 242 6.12 -14.46 8.28
C THR A 242 5.14 -13.43 8.85
N THR A 243 3.93 -13.84 9.21
CA THR A 243 2.88 -13.00 9.82
C THR A 243 3.27 -12.40 11.17
N ARG A 244 4.38 -12.82 11.76
CA ARG A 244 4.90 -12.31 13.04
C ARG A 244 6.21 -11.54 12.90
N GLU A 245 6.63 -11.23 11.68
CA GLU A 245 7.82 -10.42 11.41
C GLU A 245 7.42 -8.96 11.17
N SER A 246 7.65 -8.10 12.16
CA SER A 246 7.26 -6.68 12.13
C SER A 246 7.75 -5.95 10.88
N GLN A 247 8.97 -6.23 10.42
CA GLN A 247 9.54 -5.57 9.23
C GLN A 247 8.67 -5.71 7.99
N ARG A 248 7.92 -6.82 7.85
CA ARG A 248 7.01 -7.05 6.72
C ARG A 248 5.80 -6.11 6.72
N PHE A 249 5.41 -5.57 7.87
CA PHE A 249 4.22 -4.73 8.04
C PHE A 249 4.55 -3.24 8.08
N MET A 250 5.81 -2.88 8.33
CA MET A 250 6.28 -1.49 8.51
C MET A 250 6.23 -0.61 7.26
N ALA A 251 5.99 -1.20 6.08
CA ALA A 251 5.90 -0.52 4.79
C ALA A 251 4.62 -0.93 4.03
N ILE A 252 3.62 -1.47 4.74
CA ILE A 252 2.37 -1.97 4.17
C ILE A 252 1.22 -1.06 4.60
N VAL A 253 0.38 -0.69 3.64
CA VAL A 253 -0.86 0.06 3.86
C VAL A 253 -1.98 -0.58 3.05
N THR A 254 -3.21 -0.58 3.55
CA THR A 254 -4.37 -1.03 2.76
C THR A 254 -4.63 -0.10 1.57
N ALA A 255 -5.17 -0.66 0.48
CA ALA A 255 -5.36 0.10 -0.75
C ALA A 255 -6.60 -0.31 -1.56
N PRO A 256 -7.43 0.64 -2.00
CA PRO A 256 -8.56 0.34 -2.87
C PRO A 256 -8.11 0.10 -4.30
N TYR A 257 -8.93 -0.57 -5.09
CA TYR A 257 -8.89 -0.56 -6.54
C TYR A 257 -9.66 0.67 -7.07
N LEU A 258 -8.96 1.61 -7.70
CA LEU A 258 -9.56 2.78 -8.33
C LEU A 258 -10.01 2.45 -9.76
N PHE A 259 -11.25 2.78 -10.10
CA PHE A 259 -11.81 2.54 -11.43
C PHE A 259 -12.61 3.75 -11.92
N ASP A 260 -13.11 3.68 -13.15
CA ASP A 260 -13.78 4.79 -13.84
C ASP A 260 -12.97 6.08 -13.81
N PHE A 261 -11.69 5.97 -14.22
CA PHE A 261 -10.74 7.08 -14.21
C PHE A 261 -10.53 7.69 -12.81
N GLY A 262 -10.60 6.87 -11.77
CA GLY A 262 -10.39 7.28 -10.37
C GLY A 262 -11.58 8.01 -9.76
N ARG A 263 -12.77 7.93 -10.37
CA ARG A 263 -14.01 8.49 -9.78
C ARG A 263 -14.61 7.58 -8.71
N GLN A 264 -14.32 6.29 -8.79
CA GLN A 264 -14.82 5.26 -7.88
C GLN A 264 -13.67 4.45 -7.28
N ALA A 265 -13.94 3.82 -6.14
CA ALA A 265 -12.99 3.00 -5.39
C ALA A 265 -13.69 1.74 -4.87
N ASP A 266 -13.11 0.57 -5.15
CA ASP A 266 -13.51 -0.72 -4.61
C ASP A 266 -12.46 -1.19 -3.61
N TRP A 267 -12.82 -1.26 -2.32
CA TRP A 267 -11.94 -1.75 -1.26
C TRP A 267 -11.89 -3.28 -1.20
N GLY A 268 -12.69 -3.97 -2.00
CA GLY A 268 -12.84 -5.41 -2.03
C GLY A 268 -13.83 -5.94 -0.98
N TYR A 269 -14.20 -7.20 -1.13
CA TYR A 269 -15.20 -7.89 -0.32
C TYR A 269 -14.64 -9.20 0.22
N PHE A 270 -14.98 -9.51 1.47
CA PHE A 270 -14.84 -10.82 2.07
C PHE A 270 -16.17 -11.58 1.95
N CYS A 271 -16.09 -12.90 1.82
CA CYS A 271 -17.26 -13.78 1.85
C CYS A 271 -17.63 -14.10 3.31
N LEU A 272 -18.90 -13.87 3.69
CA LEU A 272 -19.36 -14.11 5.05
C LEU A 272 -19.35 -15.60 5.42
N GLY A 273 -19.61 -16.48 4.45
CA GLY A 273 -19.52 -17.95 4.61
C GLY A 273 -18.09 -18.48 4.78
N CYS A 274 -17.09 -17.64 4.52
CA CYS A 274 -15.66 -17.97 4.63
C CYS A 274 -15.00 -17.39 5.89
N LYS A 275 -15.78 -16.72 6.76
CA LYS A 275 -15.25 -15.96 7.91
C LYS A 275 -14.41 -16.78 8.88
N ASP A 276 -14.72 -18.07 9.05
CA ASP A 276 -14.01 -19.00 9.93
C ASP A 276 -13.11 -19.99 9.17
N GLU A 277 -13.13 -19.95 7.84
CA GLU A 277 -12.47 -20.92 6.97
C GLU A 277 -10.97 -20.63 6.84
N LYS A 278 -10.15 -21.68 6.84
CA LYS A 278 -8.67 -21.57 6.83
C LYS A 278 -8.02 -22.13 5.56
N GLU A 279 -8.81 -22.69 4.64
CA GLU A 279 -8.31 -23.30 3.40
C GLU A 279 -7.89 -22.23 2.39
N GLU A 280 -6.59 -21.97 2.29
CA GLU A 280 -6.03 -20.89 1.48
C GLU A 280 -6.23 -21.06 -0.02
N ALA A 281 -6.33 -22.31 -0.50
CA ALA A 281 -6.54 -22.56 -1.90
C ALA A 281 -7.94 -22.12 -2.38
N THR A 282 -8.91 -21.98 -1.48
CA THR A 282 -10.32 -21.85 -1.86
C THR A 282 -11.12 -20.83 -1.05
N ARG A 283 -11.13 -20.94 0.28
CA ARG A 283 -12.13 -20.31 1.16
C ARG A 283 -11.55 -19.58 2.36
N HIS A 284 -10.24 -19.33 2.41
CA HIS A 284 -9.64 -18.72 3.59
C HIS A 284 -10.22 -17.32 3.86
N PHE A 285 -10.50 -17.04 5.13
CA PHE A 285 -11.12 -15.79 5.58
C PHE A 285 -10.40 -14.51 5.11
N ARG A 286 -9.08 -14.54 4.87
CA ARG A 286 -8.28 -13.38 4.41
C ARG A 286 -8.29 -13.18 2.91
N ILE A 287 -8.99 -14.01 2.14
CA ILE A 287 -9.13 -13.78 0.70
C ILE A 287 -10.18 -12.69 0.50
N LYS A 288 -9.73 -11.60 -0.10
CA LYS A 288 -10.58 -10.52 -0.58
C LYS A 288 -10.82 -10.69 -2.08
N TYR A 289 -11.95 -10.20 -2.54
CA TYR A 289 -12.43 -10.35 -3.91
C TYR A 289 -12.90 -8.99 -4.44
N THR A 290 -12.85 -8.78 -5.75
CA THR A 290 -13.66 -7.71 -6.37
C THR A 290 -15.15 -8.03 -6.25
N ARG A 291 -16.01 -7.02 -6.48
CA ARG A 291 -17.47 -7.23 -6.52
C ARG A 291 -17.89 -8.38 -7.44
N LYS A 292 -17.26 -8.50 -8.61
CA LYS A 292 -17.55 -9.57 -9.57
C LYS A 292 -17.09 -10.93 -9.05
N GLU A 293 -15.86 -11.00 -8.54
CA GLU A 293 -15.26 -12.25 -8.07
C GLU A 293 -15.96 -12.84 -6.86
N VAL A 294 -16.48 -12.02 -5.94
CA VAL A 294 -17.19 -12.56 -4.76
C VAL A 294 -18.50 -13.23 -5.15
N LEU A 295 -19.17 -12.72 -6.19
CA LEU A 295 -20.38 -13.35 -6.75
C LEU A 295 -20.04 -14.67 -7.44
N GLU A 296 -18.96 -14.71 -8.22
CA GLU A 296 -18.45 -15.95 -8.83
C GLU A 296 -18.03 -16.98 -7.77
N HIS A 297 -17.40 -16.53 -6.69
CA HIS A 297 -17.04 -17.36 -5.55
C HIS A 297 -18.28 -17.97 -4.87
N ILE A 298 -19.31 -17.17 -4.56
CA ILE A 298 -20.56 -17.66 -3.97
C ILE A 298 -21.27 -18.61 -4.92
N ALA A 299 -21.34 -18.30 -6.22
CA ALA A 299 -21.92 -19.19 -7.22
C ALA A 299 -21.19 -20.54 -7.31
N ARG A 300 -19.87 -20.56 -7.12
CA ARG A 300 -19.06 -21.79 -7.15
C ARG A 300 -19.21 -22.66 -5.91
N TYR A 301 -19.27 -22.04 -4.73
CA TYR A 301 -19.25 -22.77 -3.45
C TYR A 301 -20.64 -22.95 -2.81
N GLY A 302 -21.67 -22.35 -3.41
CA GLY A 302 -23.06 -22.41 -2.94
C GLY A 302 -23.46 -21.18 -2.13
N PRO A 303 -24.77 -20.96 -1.91
CA PRO A 303 -25.27 -19.78 -1.22
C PRO A 303 -24.82 -19.75 0.24
N VAL A 304 -24.62 -18.53 0.75
CA VAL A 304 -24.22 -18.29 2.13
C VAL A 304 -25.47 -18.22 2.99
N THR A 305 -25.58 -19.09 3.98
CA THR A 305 -26.69 -19.09 4.95
C THR A 305 -26.16 -19.04 6.38
N GLU A 306 -26.97 -18.50 7.27
CA GLU A 306 -26.70 -18.56 8.70
C GLU A 306 -26.82 -20.03 9.18
N THR A 307 -25.94 -20.44 10.08
CA THR A 307 -25.95 -21.79 10.63
C THR A 307 -27.13 -21.93 11.58
N PRO A 308 -27.98 -22.98 11.46
CA PRO A 308 -29.14 -23.15 12.35
C PRO A 308 -28.77 -23.31 13.82
N ARG A 309 -27.53 -23.73 14.09
CA ARG A 309 -27.06 -24.09 15.44
C ARG A 309 -26.41 -22.93 16.20
N ILE A 310 -25.91 -21.91 15.51
CA ILE A 310 -25.15 -20.81 16.12
C ILE A 310 -25.55 -19.50 15.42
N PRO A 311 -26.35 -18.65 16.08
CA PRO A 311 -26.69 -17.33 15.55
C PRO A 311 -25.45 -16.49 15.25
N GLY A 312 -25.46 -15.75 14.15
CA GLY A 312 -24.39 -14.89 13.66
C GLY A 312 -23.25 -15.61 12.93
N ARG A 313 -23.29 -16.94 12.83
CA ARG A 313 -22.31 -17.73 12.08
C ARG A 313 -22.86 -18.11 10.73
N PHE A 314 -22.06 -17.96 9.68
CA PHE A 314 -22.47 -18.23 8.30
C PHE A 314 -21.58 -19.29 7.66
N MET A 315 -22.15 -20.04 6.71
CA MET A 315 -21.42 -21.04 5.94
C MET A 315 -21.96 -21.14 4.52
N HIS A 316 -21.15 -21.67 3.62
CA HIS A 316 -21.63 -22.13 2.32
C HIS A 316 -22.48 -23.39 2.49
N THR A 317 -23.65 -23.41 1.85
CA THR A 317 -24.50 -24.61 1.75
C THR A 317 -24.21 -25.32 0.44
N SER A 318 -23.92 -26.63 0.50
CA SER A 318 -23.76 -27.45 -0.70
C SER A 318 -25.04 -27.40 -1.53
N HIS A 319 -24.91 -27.32 -2.85
CA HIS A 319 -26.03 -27.53 -3.75
C HIS A 319 -26.62 -28.92 -3.46
N VAL A 320 -27.90 -28.95 -3.06
CA VAL A 320 -28.71 -30.17 -3.04
C VAL A 320 -28.97 -30.60 -4.47
#